data_AF-A0A378K6R7-F1
#
_entry.id   AF-A0A378K6R7-F1
#
_cell.length_a   1.000
_cell.length_b   1.000
_cell.length_c   1.000
_cell.angle_alpha   90.00
_cell.angle_beta   90.00
_cell.angle_gamma   90.00
#
_symmetry.space_group_name_H-M   'P 1'
#
loop_
_entity.id
_entity.type
_entity.pdbx_description
1 polymer ?
#
loop_
_entity_poly.entity_id
_entity_poly.type
_entity_poly.pdbx_seq_one_letter_code
_entity_poly.pdbx_strand_id
1 'polypeptide(L)'
;MKTIRLFMLSMITHFLLTCSVIHDVWAEKTLNPEKLANTTITLISNNKNASIANCSLQSVTSCTILLHLANPGTPGILHVTNHSSFVTATNIEAVLPSSLESLVNMVEIGCDEVPPGSTCSIYFYPVSGPISPQPVQLIGDNIRTATFYLGIEM
;
A
#
# COMPACT_ATOMS: atom_id res chain seq x y z
N MET A 1 -45.73 55.47 -6.75
CA MET A 1 -44.32 55.02 -6.61
C MET A 1 -44.21 53.88 -5.59
N LYS A 2 -44.73 52.68 -5.89
CA LYS A 2 -44.64 51.50 -4.99
C LYS A 2 -44.32 50.18 -5.72
N THR A 3 -44.33 50.17 -7.05
CA THR A 3 -44.17 48.95 -7.87
C THR A 3 -42.73 48.68 -8.33
N ILE A 4 -41.82 49.64 -8.22
CA ILE A 4 -40.43 49.48 -8.69
C ILE A 4 -39.55 48.75 -7.65
N ARG A 5 -39.93 48.73 -6.37
CA ARG A 5 -39.13 48.06 -5.32
C ARG A 5 -39.30 46.54 -5.24
N LEU A 6 -40.35 45.95 -5.83
CA LEU A 6 -40.52 44.49 -5.83
C LEU A 6 -39.66 43.77 -6.89
N PHE A 7 -39.37 44.42 -8.02
CA PHE A 7 -38.59 43.79 -9.09
C PHE A 7 -37.09 43.67 -8.77
N MET A 8 -36.53 44.59 -7.98
CA MET A 8 -35.12 44.53 -7.56
C MET A 8 -34.84 43.47 -6.48
N LEU A 9 -35.82 43.09 -5.66
CA LEU A 9 -35.64 41.99 -4.70
C LEU A 9 -35.74 40.60 -5.35
N SER A 10 -36.47 40.47 -6.47
CA SER A 10 -36.70 39.19 -7.15
C SER A 10 -35.49 38.69 -7.96
N MET A 11 -34.59 39.60 -8.37
CA MET A 11 -33.39 39.25 -9.15
C MET A 11 -32.19 38.90 -8.26
N ILE A 12 -32.14 39.43 -7.03
CA ILE A 12 -31.09 39.10 -6.06
C ILE A 12 -31.30 37.69 -5.48
N THR A 13 -32.55 37.25 -5.33
CA THR A 13 -32.87 35.90 -4.83
C THR A 13 -32.62 34.80 -5.86
N HIS A 14 -32.65 35.08 -7.16
CA HIS A 14 -32.31 34.09 -8.20
C HIS A 14 -30.79 33.97 -8.46
N PHE A 15 -30.02 35.04 -8.22
CA PHE A 15 -28.56 34.99 -8.33
C PHE A 15 -27.91 34.26 -7.14
N LEU A 16 -28.56 34.25 -5.98
CA LEU A 16 -28.10 33.50 -4.80
C LEU A 16 -28.53 32.03 -4.79
N LEU A 17 -29.41 31.60 -5.71
CA LEU A 17 -29.89 30.21 -5.76
C LEU A 17 -29.18 29.32 -6.79
N THR A 18 -28.29 29.87 -7.61
CA THR A 18 -27.61 29.13 -8.69
C THR A 18 -26.10 29.03 -8.53
N CYS A 19 -25.51 29.61 -7.48
CA CYS A 19 -24.06 29.70 -7.34
C CYS A 19 -23.42 28.88 -6.21
N SER A 20 -24.15 28.00 -5.52
CA SER A 20 -23.57 27.16 -4.46
C SER A 20 -23.68 25.65 -4.71
N VAL A 21 -24.01 25.23 -5.94
CA VAL A 21 -24.05 23.81 -6.33
C VAL A 21 -23.07 23.51 -7.47
N ILE A 22 -21.88 24.11 -7.47
CA ILE A 22 -20.71 23.48 -8.10
C ILE A 22 -19.48 23.92 -7.29
N HIS A 23 -19.11 23.13 -6.29
CA HIS A 23 -17.72 22.83 -5.95
C HIS A 23 -17.68 21.40 -5.38
N ASP A 24 -18.03 20.40 -6.20
CA ASP A 24 -17.40 19.08 -6.09
C ASP A 24 -15.94 19.25 -6.50
N VAL A 25 -15.09 19.81 -5.63
CA VAL A 25 -13.65 19.73 -5.82
C VAL A 25 -13.01 19.64 -4.45
N TRP A 26 -12.54 18.42 -4.18
CA TRP A 26 -11.58 18.08 -3.14
C TRP A 26 -12.15 17.93 -1.73
N ALA A 27 -12.90 16.83 -1.56
CA ALA A 27 -12.57 15.97 -0.43
C ALA A 27 -11.12 15.50 -0.63
N GLU A 28 -10.17 16.36 -0.27
CA GLU A 28 -8.83 15.90 0.05
C GLU A 28 -9.05 14.88 1.15
N LYS A 29 -8.86 13.59 0.82
CA LYS A 29 -8.69 12.53 1.81
C LYS A 29 -7.44 12.94 2.59
N THR A 30 -7.60 13.85 3.54
CA THR A 30 -6.57 14.23 4.50
C THR A 30 -6.29 12.95 5.25
N LEU A 31 -5.24 12.26 4.80
CA LEU A 31 -4.69 11.07 5.43
C LEU A 31 -4.31 11.51 6.84
N ASN A 32 -5.20 11.32 7.82
CA ASN A 32 -4.88 11.67 9.20
C ASN A 32 -3.72 10.77 9.63
N PRO A 33 -2.50 11.31 9.84
CA PRO A 33 -1.35 10.49 10.20
C PRO A 33 -1.54 9.78 11.55
N GLU A 34 -2.48 10.23 12.40
CA GLU A 34 -2.87 9.54 13.64
C GLU A 34 -3.71 8.27 13.41
N LYS A 35 -4.29 8.10 12.22
CA LYS A 35 -5.18 6.97 11.89
C LYS A 35 -4.55 5.99 10.91
N LEU A 36 -3.22 5.95 10.84
CA LEU A 36 -2.49 5.02 9.99
C LEU A 36 -2.17 3.76 10.78
N ALA A 37 -2.35 2.59 10.16
CA ALA A 37 -1.95 1.36 10.82
C ALA A 37 -0.44 1.38 11.10
N ASN A 38 -0.06 1.20 12.36
CA ASN A 38 1.31 0.82 12.67
C ASN A 38 1.47 -0.61 12.15
N THR A 39 2.30 -0.87 11.15
CA THR A 39 2.52 -2.24 10.69
C THR A 39 4.00 -2.59 10.76
N THR A 40 4.25 -3.86 11.10
CA THR A 40 5.59 -4.44 11.02
C THR A 40 5.61 -5.39 9.85
N ILE A 41 6.74 -5.41 9.18
CA ILE A 41 7.02 -6.29 8.07
C ILE A 41 8.10 -7.29 8.53
N THR A 42 7.81 -8.57 8.41
CA THR A 42 8.82 -9.62 8.59
C THR A 42 9.12 -10.23 7.24
N LEU A 43 10.40 -10.23 6.86
CA LEU A 43 10.88 -10.73 5.59
C LEU A 43 11.68 -12.00 5.85
N ILE A 44 11.22 -13.10 5.25
CA ILE A 44 11.82 -14.42 5.32
C ILE A 44 12.35 -14.74 3.93
N SER A 45 13.65 -14.95 3.84
CA SER A 45 14.29 -15.41 2.61
C SER A 45 14.33 -16.94 2.58
N ASN A 46 14.26 -17.53 1.39
CA ASN A 46 14.50 -18.97 1.19
C ASN A 46 16.00 -19.31 1.01
N ASN A 47 16.88 -18.29 1.04
CA ASN A 47 18.32 -18.48 1.04
C ASN A 47 18.76 -18.93 2.43
N LYS A 48 19.43 -20.08 2.52
CA LYS A 48 19.92 -20.67 3.78
C LYS A 48 20.95 -19.79 4.51
N ASN A 49 21.60 -18.86 3.79
CA ASN A 49 22.57 -17.93 4.35
C ASN A 49 21.95 -16.56 4.71
N ALA A 50 20.70 -16.32 4.35
CA ALA A 50 20.03 -15.07 4.67
C ALA A 50 19.40 -15.12 6.07
N SER A 51 19.66 -14.09 6.87
CA SER A 51 19.01 -13.92 8.18
C SER A 51 17.59 -13.39 7.99
N ILE A 52 16.65 -13.86 8.83
CA ILE A 52 15.28 -13.32 8.87
C ILE A 52 15.36 -11.86 9.32
N ALA A 53 14.74 -10.95 8.55
CA ALA A 53 14.75 -9.53 8.84
C ALA A 53 13.38 -9.07 9.34
N ASN A 54 13.35 -8.40 10.50
CA ASN A 54 12.17 -7.72 11.02
C ASN A 54 12.31 -6.22 10.80
N CYS A 55 11.37 -5.63 10.08
CA CYS A 55 11.42 -4.26 9.60
C CYS A 55 10.16 -3.51 10.05
N SER A 56 10.31 -2.30 10.58
CA SER A 56 9.17 -1.41 10.77
C SER A 56 8.83 -0.73 9.44
N LEU A 57 7.56 -0.39 9.18
CA LEU A 57 7.16 0.38 7.99
C LEU A 57 7.97 1.68 7.79
N GLN A 58 8.46 2.27 8.87
CA GLN A 58 9.26 3.50 8.82
C GLN A 58 10.72 3.26 8.39
N SER A 59 11.16 2.00 8.38
CA SER A 59 12.55 1.58 8.15
C SER A 59 12.69 0.46 7.13
N VAL A 60 11.66 0.18 6.31
CA VAL A 60 11.66 -0.97 5.37
C VAL A 60 12.64 -0.77 4.22
N THR A 61 12.99 0.48 3.90
CA THR A 61 13.93 0.85 2.83
C THR A 61 15.34 0.27 2.98
N SER A 62 15.66 -0.39 4.10
CA SER A 62 16.92 -1.12 4.30
C SER A 62 16.79 -2.65 4.23
N CYS A 63 15.61 -3.19 3.91
CA CYS A 63 15.34 -4.62 4.02
C CYS A 63 15.34 -5.34 2.67
N THR A 64 15.93 -6.53 2.62
CA THR A 64 16.13 -7.31 1.39
C THR A 64 15.67 -8.75 1.58
N ILE A 65 14.85 -9.26 0.66
CA ILE A 65 14.61 -10.69 0.44
C ILE A 65 15.53 -11.13 -0.69
N LEU A 66 16.34 -12.17 -0.44
CA LEU A 66 17.06 -12.88 -1.50
C LEU A 66 16.35 -14.21 -1.78
N LEU A 67 16.07 -14.49 -3.03
CA LEU A 67 15.48 -15.76 -3.47
C LEU A 67 16.57 -16.67 -4.05
N HIS A 68 16.65 -17.90 -3.58
CA HIS A 68 17.62 -18.87 -4.06
C HIS A 68 17.00 -19.78 -5.12
N LEU A 69 17.47 -19.66 -6.36
CA LEU A 69 16.91 -20.33 -7.54
C LEU A 69 17.12 -21.85 -7.50
N ALA A 70 18.15 -22.34 -6.80
CA ALA A 70 18.34 -23.77 -6.58
C ALA A 70 17.20 -24.43 -5.76
N ASN A 71 16.37 -23.65 -5.06
CA ASN A 71 15.22 -24.12 -4.29
C ASN A 71 13.91 -23.44 -4.75
N PRO A 72 13.48 -23.61 -6.01
CA PRO A 72 12.36 -22.84 -6.57
C PRO A 72 11.00 -23.18 -5.93
N GLY A 73 10.89 -24.36 -5.31
CA GLY A 73 9.70 -24.76 -4.56
C GLY A 73 9.56 -24.12 -3.17
N THR A 74 10.58 -23.42 -2.68
CA THR A 74 10.53 -22.72 -1.38
C THR A 74 10.41 -21.23 -1.63
N PRO A 75 9.33 -20.56 -1.21
CA PRO A 75 9.18 -19.12 -1.44
C PRO A 75 10.00 -18.31 -0.44
N GLY A 76 10.40 -17.10 -0.84
CA GLY A 76 10.59 -16.01 0.12
C GLY A 76 9.23 -15.51 0.58
N ILE A 77 9.10 -15.13 1.85
CA ILE A 77 7.83 -14.77 2.46
C ILE A 77 7.95 -13.36 3.05
N LEU A 78 6.95 -12.53 2.78
CA LEU A 78 6.75 -11.23 3.40
C LEU A 78 5.49 -11.31 4.26
N HIS A 79 5.64 -11.23 5.58
CA HIS A 79 4.53 -11.09 6.51
C HIS A 79 4.29 -9.61 6.80
N VAL A 80 3.04 -9.18 6.65
CA VAL A 80 2.61 -7.82 6.98
C VAL A 80 1.63 -7.90 8.14
N THR A 81 2.06 -7.44 9.32
CA THR A 81 1.26 -7.48 10.55
C THR A 81 0.71 -6.11 10.87
N ASN A 82 -0.60 -5.98 10.97
CA ASN A 82 -1.27 -4.76 11.39
C ASN A 82 -1.27 -4.63 12.93
N HIS A 83 -0.46 -3.74 13.48
CA HIS A 83 -0.41 -3.37 14.90
C HIS A 83 -1.29 -2.16 15.25
N SER A 84 -2.12 -1.68 14.32
CA SER A 84 -3.18 -0.73 14.67
C SER A 84 -4.11 -1.36 15.70
N SER A 85 -4.65 -0.55 16.60
CA SER A 85 -5.73 -0.95 17.50
C SER A 85 -7.13 -0.56 16.98
N PHE A 86 -7.20 0.23 15.92
CA PHE A 86 -8.47 0.86 15.47
C PHE A 86 -8.75 0.74 13.97
N VAL A 87 -7.72 0.48 13.16
CA VAL A 87 -7.81 0.67 11.71
C VAL A 87 -7.42 -0.61 11.02
N THR A 88 -8.32 -1.10 10.19
CA THR A 88 -8.06 -2.20 9.25
C THR A 88 -7.28 -1.66 8.05
N ALA A 89 -6.18 -2.32 7.72
CA ALA A 89 -5.47 -2.10 6.46
C ALA A 89 -6.12 -2.96 5.39
N THR A 90 -6.27 -2.45 4.18
CA THR A 90 -6.99 -3.16 3.10
C THR A 90 -6.24 -3.04 1.78
N ASN A 91 -6.50 -3.97 0.86
CA ASN A 91 -5.89 -4.00 -0.48
C ASN A 91 -4.36 -3.91 -0.42
N ILE A 92 -3.73 -4.65 0.49
CA ILE A 92 -2.27 -4.66 0.61
C ILE A 92 -1.71 -5.45 -0.57
N GLU A 93 -0.84 -4.83 -1.36
CA GLU A 93 -0.25 -5.44 -2.55
C GLU A 93 1.25 -5.13 -2.61
N ALA A 94 2.04 -6.12 -3.07
CA ALA A 94 3.44 -5.89 -3.45
C ALA A 94 3.56 -5.66 -4.96
N VAL A 95 3.90 -4.44 -5.36
CA VAL A 95 4.07 -4.05 -6.77
C VAL A 95 5.49 -4.41 -7.22
N LEU A 96 5.58 -5.45 -8.05
CA LEU A 96 6.83 -5.87 -8.68
C LEU A 96 7.23 -4.87 -9.79
N PRO A 97 8.51 -4.48 -9.88
CA PRO A 97 9.00 -3.76 -11.05
C PRO A 97 9.02 -4.70 -12.27
N SER A 98 8.96 -4.12 -13.47
CA SER A 98 8.97 -4.87 -14.74
C SER A 98 10.17 -5.80 -14.91
N SER A 99 11.28 -5.53 -14.24
CA SER A 99 12.46 -6.39 -14.21
C SER A 99 12.27 -7.71 -13.46
N LEU A 100 11.24 -7.80 -12.61
CA LEU A 100 10.92 -8.98 -11.78
C LEU A 100 9.63 -9.70 -12.19
N GLU A 101 8.73 -9.05 -12.94
CA GLU A 101 7.40 -9.59 -13.32
C GLU A 101 7.45 -10.97 -13.99
N SER A 102 8.47 -11.24 -14.82
CA SER A 102 8.64 -12.55 -15.48
C SER A 102 9.60 -13.49 -14.75
N LEU A 103 10.23 -13.04 -13.66
CA LEU A 103 11.26 -13.77 -12.94
C LEU A 103 10.76 -14.29 -11.59
N VAL A 104 9.68 -13.72 -11.06
CA VAL A 104 9.10 -14.07 -9.76
C VAL A 104 7.61 -14.26 -9.92
N ASN A 105 7.11 -15.42 -9.47
CA ASN A 105 5.69 -15.61 -9.27
C ASN A 105 5.32 -15.15 -7.85
N MET A 106 4.24 -14.38 -7.75
CA MET A 106 3.77 -13.83 -6.48
C MET A 106 2.39 -14.38 -6.13
N VAL A 107 2.19 -14.70 -4.85
CA VAL A 107 0.88 -15.11 -4.32
C VAL A 107 0.64 -14.36 -3.02
N GLU A 108 -0.51 -13.70 -2.91
CA GLU A 108 -0.93 -12.96 -1.73
C GLU A 108 -2.03 -13.73 -1.00
N ILE A 109 -1.94 -13.81 0.33
CA ILE A 109 -2.88 -14.55 1.15
C ILE A 109 -3.35 -13.67 2.30
N GLY A 110 -4.65 -13.37 2.30
CA GLY A 110 -5.32 -12.61 3.35
C GLY A 110 -4.95 -11.13 3.39
N CYS A 111 -4.49 -10.57 2.26
CA CYS A 111 -4.05 -9.16 2.18
C CYS A 111 -5.16 -8.18 1.72
N ASP A 112 -6.36 -8.69 1.37
CA ASP A 112 -7.53 -7.86 1.03
C ASP A 112 -8.02 -7.04 2.24
N GLU A 113 -8.12 -7.68 3.41
CA GLU A 113 -8.45 -7.03 4.68
C GLU A 113 -7.59 -7.60 5.81
N VAL A 114 -6.83 -6.72 6.47
CA VAL A 114 -5.95 -7.06 7.59
C VAL A 114 -6.41 -6.27 8.82
N PRO A 115 -7.27 -6.85 9.66
CA PRO A 115 -7.74 -6.20 10.89
C PRO A 115 -6.61 -5.92 11.90
N PRO A 116 -6.86 -5.04 12.88
CA PRO A 116 -6.03 -4.89 14.08
C PRO A 116 -5.54 -6.23 14.66
N GLY A 117 -4.23 -6.36 14.87
CA GLY A 117 -3.56 -7.55 15.40
C GLY A 117 -3.39 -8.72 14.42
N SER A 118 -3.88 -8.60 13.18
CA SER A 118 -3.84 -9.66 12.18
C SER A 118 -2.63 -9.55 11.26
N THR A 119 -2.30 -10.63 10.56
CA THR A 119 -1.17 -10.71 9.63
C THR A 119 -1.63 -11.26 8.29
N CYS A 120 -1.18 -10.63 7.20
CA CYS A 120 -1.25 -11.22 5.86
C CYS A 120 0.13 -11.63 5.37
N SER A 121 0.18 -12.47 4.34
CA SER A 121 1.44 -13.01 3.81
C SER A 121 1.50 -12.92 2.30
N ILE A 122 2.65 -12.48 1.79
CA ILE A 122 2.97 -12.43 0.36
C ILE A 122 4.13 -13.39 0.12
N TYR A 123 3.96 -14.30 -0.83
CA TYR A 123 4.91 -15.35 -1.17
C TYR A 123 5.54 -15.05 -2.53
N PHE A 124 6.87 -15.10 -2.58
CA PHE A 124 7.66 -14.86 -3.78
C PHE A 124 8.40 -16.14 -4.17
N TYR A 125 8.07 -16.69 -5.34
CA TYR A 125 8.68 -17.90 -5.89
C TYR A 125 9.61 -17.52 -7.04
N PRO A 126 10.92 -17.82 -6.97
CA PRO A 126 11.82 -17.54 -8.07
C PRO A 126 11.53 -18.50 -9.24
N VAL A 127 11.38 -17.93 -10.43
CA VAL A 127 11.14 -18.66 -11.70
C VAL A 127 12.42 -18.70 -12.53
N SER A 128 13.16 -17.59 -12.59
CA SER A 128 14.37 -17.43 -13.38
C SER A 128 15.28 -16.36 -12.76
N GLY A 129 16.57 -16.34 -13.12
CA GLY A 129 17.56 -15.43 -12.54
C GLY A 129 18.98 -15.81 -12.99
N PRO A 130 20.03 -15.32 -12.29
CA PRO A 130 20.00 -14.43 -11.13
C PRO A 130 19.70 -12.97 -11.48
N ILE A 131 19.28 -12.17 -10.49
CA ILE A 131 19.10 -10.72 -10.61
C ILE A 131 19.49 -10.02 -9.31
N SER A 132 20.17 -8.88 -9.43
CA SER A 132 20.48 -8.05 -8.26
C SER A 132 19.21 -7.54 -7.59
N PRO A 133 19.21 -7.30 -6.26
CA PRO A 133 18.04 -6.83 -5.55
C PRO A 133 17.45 -5.56 -6.16
N GLN A 134 16.18 -5.62 -6.54
CA GLN A 134 15.41 -4.51 -7.11
C GLN A 134 14.38 -4.01 -6.09
N PRO A 135 14.04 -2.71 -6.09
CA PRO A 135 13.03 -2.19 -5.19
C PRO A 135 11.63 -2.71 -5.55
N VAL A 136 10.91 -3.20 -4.55
CA VAL A 136 9.51 -3.62 -4.61
C VAL A 136 8.72 -2.74 -3.66
N GLN A 137 7.62 -2.16 -4.16
CA GLN A 137 6.77 -1.30 -3.33
C GLN A 137 5.68 -2.12 -2.66
N LEU A 138 5.50 -1.93 -1.37
CA LEU A 138 4.31 -2.39 -0.66
C LEU A 138 3.34 -1.22 -0.57
N ILE A 139 2.18 -1.38 -1.19
CA ILE A 139 1.11 -0.40 -1.21
C ILE A 139 -0.15 -0.96 -0.55
N GLY A 140 -1.11 -0.09 -0.29
CA GLY A 140 -2.43 -0.46 0.19
C GLY A 140 -3.14 0.73 0.82
N ASP A 141 -4.35 0.49 1.31
CA ASP A 141 -5.15 1.46 2.04
C ASP A 141 -4.88 1.38 3.55
N ASN A 142 -4.87 2.54 4.21
CA ASN A 142 -4.64 2.69 5.65
C ASN A 142 -3.30 2.10 6.14
N ILE A 143 -2.33 1.97 5.25
CA ILE A 143 -0.95 1.54 5.49
C ILE A 143 0.02 2.61 4.96
N ARG A 144 1.21 2.76 5.57
CA ARG A 144 2.28 3.55 4.94
C ARG A 144 2.84 2.78 3.76
N THR A 145 2.95 3.42 2.60
CA THR A 145 3.74 2.85 1.50
C THR A 145 5.17 2.59 1.99
N ALA A 146 5.67 1.41 1.69
CA ALA A 146 7.02 1.00 2.02
C ALA A 146 7.72 0.44 0.79
N THR A 147 9.05 0.38 0.86
CA THR A 147 9.86 -0.23 -0.19
C THR A 147 10.82 -1.20 0.46
N PHE A 148 10.88 -2.43 -0.05
CA PHE A 148 11.90 -3.43 0.27
C PHE A 148 12.61 -3.83 -1.01
N TYR A 149 13.68 -4.60 -0.90
CA TYR A 149 14.43 -5.09 -2.06
C TYR A 149 14.21 -6.58 -2.24
N LEU A 150 14.04 -7.02 -3.48
CA LEU A 150 13.89 -8.43 -3.85
C LEU A 150 14.94 -8.78 -4.91
N GLY A 151 15.78 -9.77 -4.62
CA GLY A 151 16.80 -10.29 -5.55
C GLY A 151 16.70 -11.79 -5.74
N ILE A 152 17.35 -12.31 -6.77
CA ILE A 152 17.43 -13.76 -7.05
C ILE A 152 18.89 -14.14 -7.24
N GLU A 153 19.32 -15.19 -6.56
CA GLU A 153 20.67 -15.76 -6.65
C GLU A 153 20.59 -17.24 -7.06
N MET A 154 21.73 -17.79 -7.49
CA MET A 154 21.86 -19.20 -7.88
C MET A 154 22.14 -20.08 -6.69
#